data_AF-A0A127SRI2-F1
#
_entry.id   AF-A0A127SRI2-F1
#
_cell.length_a   1.000
_cell.length_b   1.000
_cell.length_c   1.000
_cell.angle_alpha   90.00
_cell.angle_beta   90.00
_cell.angle_gamma   90.00
#
_symmetry.space_group_name_H-M   'P 1'
#
loop_
_entity.id
_entity.type
_entity.pdbx_description
1 polymer ?
#
loop_
_entity_poly.entity_id
_entity_poly.type
_entity_poly.pdbx_seq_one_letter_code
_entity_poly.pdbx_strand_id
1 'polypeptide(L)'
;RVIMYADSVTGSMERAVRETNRRRELQMKFNEEHGITPKTIIKDVRDVIEISTKEEVEYTARQKTKLSKAETAQLIEKLTRQMKEAAKLLEFEHAAYLRDKIAELRGEKK
;
A
#
# COMPACT_ATOMS: atom_id res chain seq x y z
N ARG A 1 11.28 14.22 3.74
CA ARG A 1 12.67 14.51 3.33
C ARG A 1 12.91 13.78 2.00
N VAL A 2 13.64 14.38 1.07
CA VAL A 2 14.02 13.75 -0.21
C VAL A 2 15.53 13.64 -0.27
N ILE A 3 16.05 12.55 -0.81
CA ILE A 3 17.48 12.32 -1.04
C ILE A 3 17.62 11.97 -2.53
N MET A 4 18.46 12.70 -3.26
CA MET A 4 18.73 12.44 -4.68
C MET A 4 20.18 11.95 -4.79
N TYR A 5 20.40 10.74 -5.29
CA TYR A 5 21.72 10.19 -5.55
C TYR A 5 22.13 10.49 -6.99
N ALA A 6 23.18 11.30 -7.17
CA ALA A 6 23.74 11.64 -8.47
C ALA A 6 25.19 12.10 -8.30
N ASP A 7 26.03 11.84 -9.31
CA ASP A 7 27.44 12.29 -9.30
C ASP A 7 27.58 13.79 -9.55
N SER A 8 26.60 14.40 -10.24
CA SER A 8 26.56 15.83 -10.52
C SER A 8 25.14 16.37 -10.54
N VAL A 9 25.01 17.69 -10.34
CA VAL A 9 23.72 18.38 -10.41
C VAL A 9 23.40 18.71 -11.86
N THR A 10 22.37 18.08 -12.40
CA THR A 10 21.86 18.43 -13.73
C THR A 10 21.02 19.71 -13.66
N GLY A 11 20.87 20.43 -14.78
CA GLY A 11 20.03 21.64 -14.83
C GLY A 11 18.56 21.38 -14.45
N SER A 12 18.05 20.16 -14.67
CA SER A 12 16.70 19.77 -14.21
C SER A 12 16.63 19.63 -12.69
N MET A 13 17.66 19.04 -12.07
CA MET A 13 17.76 18.95 -10.62
C MET A 13 17.86 20.34 -10.00
N GLU A 14 18.68 21.22 -10.57
CA GLU A 14 18.82 22.61 -10.09
C GLU A 14 17.48 23.34 -10.09
N ARG A 15 16.72 23.29 -11.19
CA ARG A 15 15.38 23.90 -11.27
C ARG A 15 14.42 23.32 -10.23
N ALA A 16 14.41 22.01 -10.06
CA ALA A 16 13.53 21.33 -9.11
C ALA A 16 13.87 21.68 -7.65
N VAL A 17 15.16 21.68 -7.30
CA VAL A 17 15.65 22.05 -5.96
C VAL A 17 15.35 23.52 -5.67
N ARG A 18 15.61 24.42 -6.63
CA ARG A 18 15.34 25.86 -6.48
C ARG A 18 13.86 26.13 -6.22
N GLU A 19 12.97 25.53 -7.01
CA GLU A 19 11.52 25.72 -6.83
C GLU A 19 11.03 25.10 -5.52
N THR A 20 11.59 23.96 -5.11
CA THR A 20 11.28 23.32 -3.82
C THR A 20 11.66 24.23 -2.65
N ASN A 21 12.87 24.81 -2.68
CA ASN A 21 13.35 25.71 -1.65
C ASN A 21 12.53 27.01 -1.61
N ARG A 22 12.26 27.63 -2.78
CA ARG A 22 11.40 28.82 -2.89
C ARG A 22 10.03 28.60 -2.24
N ARG A 23 9.37 27.47 -2.56
CA ARG A 23 8.05 27.15 -1.98
C ARG A 23 8.13 26.92 -0.48
N ARG A 24 9.17 26.21 -0.01
CA ARG A 24 9.36 25.91 1.41
C ARG A 24 9.57 27.19 2.22
N GLU A 25 10.35 28.14 1.73
CA GLU A 25 10.55 29.43 2.39
C GLU A 25 9.25 30.21 2.55
N LEU A 26 8.43 30.30 1.50
CA LEU A 26 7.12 30.95 1.58
C LEU A 26 6.20 30.24 2.59
N GLN A 27 6.17 28.91 2.58
CA GLN A 27 5.35 28.13 3.53
C GLN A 27 5.81 28.35 4.97
N MET A 28 7.13 28.39 5.23
CA MET A 28 7.66 28.63 6.57
C MET A 28 7.31 30.03 7.07
N LYS A 29 7.48 31.06 6.23
CA LYS A 29 7.09 32.45 6.56
C LYS A 29 5.60 32.55 6.85
N PHE A 30 4.76 31.99 5.99
CA PHE A 30 3.32 31.97 6.20
C PHE A 30 2.95 31.27 7.51
N ASN A 31 3.58 30.13 7.80
CA ASN A 31 3.35 29.40 9.05
C ASN A 31 3.78 30.20 10.28
N GLU A 32 4.91 30.90 10.22
CA GLU A 32 5.40 31.74 11.31
C GLU A 32 4.48 32.95 11.57
N GLU A 33 4.09 33.66 10.50
CA GLU A 33 3.16 34.80 10.57
C GLU A 33 1.78 34.41 11.13
N HIS A 34 1.33 33.17 10.88
CA HIS A 34 0.01 32.69 11.28
C HIS A 34 0.04 31.74 12.49
N GLY A 35 1.20 31.50 13.11
CA GLY A 35 1.35 30.56 14.22
C GLY A 35 0.99 29.10 13.90
N ILE A 36 1.10 28.68 12.64
CA ILE A 36 0.72 27.35 12.17
C ILE A 36 1.85 26.36 12.44
N THR A 37 1.58 25.33 13.24
CA THR A 37 2.49 24.18 13.39
C THR A 37 2.13 23.10 12.36
N PRO A 38 3.04 22.70 11.45
CA PRO A 38 2.77 21.67 10.45
C PRO A 38 2.41 20.33 11.11
N LYS A 39 1.27 19.74 10.72
CA LYS A 39 0.81 18.42 11.17
C LYS A 39 0.50 17.54 9.97
N THR A 40 0.75 16.25 10.10
CA THR A 40 0.42 15.25 9.07
C THR A 40 -1.09 15.05 9.02
N ILE A 41 -1.67 15.09 7.83
CA ILE A 41 -3.10 14.78 7.62
C ILE A 41 -3.30 13.27 7.74
N ILE A 42 -4.20 12.83 8.61
CA ILE A 42 -4.67 11.44 8.69
C ILE A 42 -5.99 11.38 7.94
N LYS A 43 -6.08 10.51 6.91
CA LYS A 43 -7.32 10.30 6.13
C LYS A 43 -7.75 8.85 6.27
N ASP A 44 -8.97 8.62 6.74
CA ASP A 44 -9.54 7.29 6.81
C ASP A 44 -9.85 6.74 5.41
N VAL A 45 -9.63 5.43 5.26
CA VAL A 45 -10.00 4.69 4.06
C VAL A 45 -11.51 4.49 4.11
N ARG A 46 -12.24 4.92 3.07
CA ARG A 46 -13.71 4.82 3.04
C ARG A 46 -14.14 3.35 2.98
N ASP A 47 -15.11 2.97 3.81
CA ASP A 47 -15.73 1.64 3.79
C ASP A 47 -16.55 1.46 2.50
N VAL A 48 -16.26 0.37 1.79
CA VAL A 48 -16.99 -0.04 0.58
C VAL A 48 -18.09 -1.01 1.01
N ILE A 49 -19.30 -0.78 0.49
CA ILE A 49 -20.57 -1.47 0.80
C ILE A 49 -20.42 -3.00 0.72
N GLU A 50 -20.79 -3.69 1.81
CA GLU A 50 -20.77 -5.16 1.95
C GLU A 50 -21.83 -5.82 1.03
N ILE A 51 -21.42 -6.80 0.22
CA ILE A 51 -22.33 -7.79 -0.38
C ILE A 51 -21.92 -9.18 0.14
N SER A 52 -22.92 -9.92 0.59
CA SER A 52 -22.77 -11.16 1.34
C SER A 52 -22.34 -12.35 0.46
N THR A 53 -21.06 -12.71 0.49
CA THR A 53 -20.53 -13.97 -0.07
C THR A 53 -19.67 -14.76 0.94
N LYS A 54 -20.06 -14.71 2.22
CA LYS A 54 -19.31 -15.27 3.36
C LYS A 54 -19.19 -16.80 3.41
N GLU A 55 -19.92 -17.58 2.60
CA GLU A 55 -20.11 -19.01 2.90
C GLU A 55 -19.15 -19.98 2.19
N GLU A 56 -18.57 -19.65 1.03
CA GLU A 56 -17.80 -20.65 0.26
C GLU A 56 -16.34 -20.85 0.72
N VAL A 57 -15.79 -19.93 1.52
CA VAL A 57 -14.33 -19.85 1.70
C VAL A 57 -13.81 -20.36 3.05
N GLU A 58 -14.71 -20.79 3.94
CA GLU A 58 -14.33 -21.36 5.24
C GLU A 58 -13.77 -22.80 5.12
N TYR A 59 -14.06 -23.50 4.01
CA TYR A 59 -13.70 -24.92 3.87
C TYR A 59 -12.21 -25.19 3.58
N THR A 60 -11.47 -24.22 3.04
CA THR A 60 -10.07 -24.42 2.61
C THR A 60 -9.02 -24.10 3.68
N ALA A 61 -9.40 -23.48 4.80
CA ALA A 61 -8.45 -23.04 5.83
C ALA A 61 -8.04 -24.12 6.84
N ARG A 62 -8.70 -25.28 6.86
CA ARG A 62 -8.49 -26.32 7.90
C ARG A 62 -7.35 -27.30 7.63
N GLN A 63 -6.70 -27.29 6.46
CA GLN A 63 -5.54 -28.16 6.18
C GLN A 63 -4.21 -27.46 6.52
N LYS A 64 -3.96 -27.23 7.82
CA LYS A 64 -2.73 -26.61 8.36
C LYS A 64 -1.59 -27.60 8.62
N THR A 65 -1.52 -28.72 7.90
CA THR A 65 -0.49 -29.75 8.12
C THR A 65 0.36 -29.97 6.86
N LYS A 66 1.57 -29.39 6.89
CA LYS A 66 2.76 -29.66 6.06
C LYS A 66 2.74 -29.17 4.60
N LEU A 67 2.84 -27.86 4.39
CA LEU A 67 3.40 -27.31 3.14
C LEU A 67 4.86 -26.89 3.37
N SER A 68 5.75 -27.27 2.46
CA SER A 68 7.13 -26.77 2.39
C SER A 68 7.15 -25.27 2.09
N LYS A 69 8.23 -24.57 2.47
CA LYS A 69 8.42 -23.14 2.16
C LYS A 69 8.31 -22.87 0.65
N ALA A 70 8.78 -23.80 -0.17
CA ALA A 70 8.70 -23.72 -1.63
C ALA A 70 7.25 -23.82 -2.14
N GLU A 71 6.48 -24.75 -1.61
CA GLU A 71 5.07 -24.96 -1.99
C GLU A 71 4.19 -23.80 -1.52
N THR A 72 4.51 -23.23 -0.35
CA THR A 72 3.85 -22.03 0.17
C THR A 72 4.10 -20.82 -0.73
N ALA A 73 5.34 -20.65 -1.23
CA ALA A 73 5.68 -19.56 -2.15
C ALA A 73 4.92 -19.67 -3.48
N GLN A 74 4.83 -20.88 -4.06
CA GLN A 74 4.07 -21.13 -5.28
C GLN A 74 2.57 -20.89 -5.08
N LEU A 75 2.02 -21.30 -3.93
CA LEU A 75 0.62 -21.05 -3.59
C LEU A 75 0.34 -19.54 -3.45
N ILE A 76 1.22 -18.79 -2.78
CA ILE A 76 1.13 -17.33 -2.67
C ILE A 76 1.15 -16.67 -4.04
N GLU A 77 2.03 -17.12 -4.95
CA GLU A 77 2.11 -16.58 -6.31
C GLU A 77 0.80 -16.79 -7.08
N LYS A 78 0.24 -18.02 -7.01
CA LYS A 78 -1.05 -18.35 -7.63
C LYS A 78 -2.19 -17.50 -7.08
N LEU A 79 -2.30 -17.37 -5.76
CA LEU A 79 -3.32 -16.55 -5.11
C LEU A 79 -3.15 -15.06 -5.44
N THR A 80 -1.91 -14.59 -5.57
CA THR A 80 -1.62 -13.19 -5.94
C THR A 80 -2.08 -12.91 -7.37
N ARG A 81 -1.94 -13.87 -8.29
CA ARG A 81 -2.44 -13.74 -9.65
C ARG A 81 -3.97 -13.66 -9.67
N GLN A 82 -4.64 -14.56 -8.96
CA GLN A 82 -6.10 -14.57 -8.84
C GLN A 82 -6.63 -13.27 -8.19
N MET A 83 -5.93 -12.74 -7.19
CA MET A 83 -6.30 -11.46 -6.55
C MET A 83 -6.23 -10.30 -7.53
N LYS A 84 -5.20 -10.25 -8.38
CA LYS A 84 -5.06 -9.21 -9.42
C LYS A 84 -6.10 -9.35 -10.52
N GLU A 85 -6.45 -10.57 -10.91
CA GLU A 85 -7.53 -10.85 -11.86
C GLU A 85 -8.88 -10.40 -11.31
N ALA A 86 -9.19 -10.73 -10.06
CA ALA A 86 -10.39 -10.28 -9.35
C ALA A 86 -10.46 -8.75 -9.26
N ALA A 87 -9.35 -8.10 -8.93
CA ALA A 87 -9.28 -6.63 -8.91
C ALA A 87 -9.50 -6.02 -10.30
N LYS A 88 -9.04 -6.67 -11.37
CA LYS A 88 -9.27 -6.24 -12.77
C LYS A 88 -10.74 -6.41 -13.18
N LEU A 89 -11.41 -7.43 -12.65
CA LEU A 89 -12.84 -7.68 -12.84
C LEU A 89 -13.74 -6.85 -11.90
N LEU A 90 -13.14 -5.97 -11.08
CA LEU A 90 -13.83 -5.15 -10.07
C LEU A 90 -14.48 -5.98 -8.94
N GLU A 91 -14.07 -7.23 -8.77
CA GLU A 91 -14.47 -8.14 -7.68
C GLU A 91 -13.61 -7.91 -6.44
N PHE A 92 -13.80 -6.77 -5.79
CA PHE A 92 -12.93 -6.34 -4.69
C PHE A 92 -13.05 -7.22 -3.44
N GLU A 93 -14.18 -7.87 -3.20
CA GLU A 93 -14.36 -8.82 -2.09
C GLU A 93 -13.49 -10.05 -2.27
N HIS A 94 -13.50 -10.63 -3.47
CA HIS A 94 -12.67 -11.79 -3.79
C HIS A 94 -11.19 -11.41 -3.71
N ALA A 95 -10.81 -10.23 -4.19
CA ALA A 95 -9.46 -9.71 -4.02
C ALA A 95 -9.07 -9.49 -2.54
N ALA A 96 -9.97 -8.95 -1.71
CA ALA A 96 -9.74 -8.74 -0.29
C ALA A 96 -9.59 -10.07 0.47
N TYR A 97 -10.44 -11.06 0.16
CA TYR A 97 -10.32 -12.39 0.72
C TYR A 97 -8.98 -13.04 0.36
N LEU A 98 -8.59 -12.99 -0.92
CA LEU A 98 -7.32 -13.55 -1.38
C LEU A 98 -6.12 -12.84 -0.73
N ARG A 99 -6.19 -11.53 -0.54
CA ARG A 99 -5.18 -10.75 0.21
C ARG A 99 -5.03 -11.27 1.64
N ASP A 100 -6.13 -11.44 2.36
CA ASP A 100 -6.11 -11.87 3.75
C ASP A 100 -5.63 -13.32 3.88
N LYS A 101 -5.96 -14.16 2.90
CA LYS A 101 -5.42 -15.53 2.81
C LYS A 101 -3.92 -15.54 2.55
N ILE A 102 -3.42 -14.66 1.68
CA ILE A 102 -1.98 -14.49 1.44
C ILE A 102 -1.28 -14.01 2.71
N ALA A 103 -1.86 -13.06 3.45
CA ALA A 103 -1.31 -12.57 4.71
C ALA A 103 -1.22 -13.69 5.77
N GLU A 104 -2.26 -14.52 5.88
CA GLU A 104 -2.25 -15.70 6.76
C GLU A 104 -1.12 -16.68 6.37
N LEU A 105 -0.92 -16.93 5.07
CA LEU A 105 0.14 -17.81 4.57
C LEU A 105 1.54 -17.22 4.77
N ARG A 106 1.69 -15.90 4.77
CA ARG A 106 2.98 -15.21 5.04
C ARG A 106 3.31 -15.12 6.53
N GLY A 107 2.36 -15.40 7.41
CA GLY A 107 2.53 -15.22 8.85
C GLY A 107 2.55 -13.75 9.30
N GLU A 108 2.16 -12.85 8.40
CA GLU A 108 1.98 -11.42 8.69
C GLU A 108 0.63 -11.25 9.41
N LYS A 109 0.56 -11.65 10.68
CA LYS A 109 -0.55 -11.23 11.54
C LYS A 109 -0.41 -9.72 11.78
N LYS A 110 -1.52 -8.99 11.55
CA LYS A 110 -1.74 -7.69 12.18
C LYS A 110 -1.76 -7.84 13.69
#